data_AF-A0A9E6CK57-F1
#
_entry.id   AF-A0A9E6CK57-F1
#
_cell.length_a   1.000
_cell.length_b   1.000
_cell.length_c   1.000
_cell.angle_alpha   90.00
_cell.angle_beta   90.00
_cell.angle_gamma   90.00
#
_symmetry.space_group_name_H-M   'P 1'
#
loop_
_entity.id
_entity.type
_entity.pdbx_description
1 polymer ?
#
loop_
_entity_poly.entity_id
_entity_poly.type
_entity_poly.pdbx_seq_one_letter_code
_entity_poly.pdbx_strand_id
1 'polypeptide(L)'
;SYFHCGKEFKVDFKDLIEKAKKVKRKDSSLSWYDWQRYSTRQNTRMTLGGFIGKVTFSFNEVDPDQFLPFILLGSYIHVGKGTSFGLGKYEIVN
;
A
#
# COMPACT_ATOMS: atom_id res chain seq x y z
N SER A 1 -7.82 17.54 5.64
CA SER A 1 -8.52 17.53 6.95
C SER A 1 -7.57 16.95 7.98
N TYR A 2 -7.19 17.71 9.00
CA TYR A 2 -6.31 17.20 10.09
C TYR A 2 -7.10 16.43 11.16
N PHE A 3 -8.43 16.53 11.15
CA PHE A 3 -9.32 15.94 12.14
C PHE A 3 -10.48 15.22 11.44
N HIS A 4 -10.84 14.05 11.96
CA HIS A 4 -12.06 13.32 11.61
C HIS A 4 -12.74 12.92 12.92
N CYS A 5 -14.06 13.09 13.02
CA CYS A 5 -14.82 12.87 14.27
C CYS A 5 -14.25 13.60 15.51
N GLY A 6 -13.69 14.80 15.34
CA GLY A 6 -13.10 15.58 16.44
C GLY A 6 -11.85 14.97 17.06
N LYS A 7 -11.30 13.90 16.50
CA LYS A 7 -10.05 13.29 16.92
C LYS A 7 -8.94 13.61 15.94
N GLU A 8 -7.80 13.99 16.50
CA GLU A 8 -6.55 14.12 15.76
C GLU A 8 -5.91 12.75 15.60
N PHE A 9 -5.49 12.43 14.39
CA PHE A 9 -4.71 11.23 14.13
C PHE A 9 -3.23 11.52 14.42
N LYS A 10 -2.87 11.38 15.70
CA LYS A 10 -1.52 11.69 16.22
C LYS A 10 -0.54 10.57 15.87
N VAL A 11 0.07 10.67 14.71
CA VAL A 11 1.11 9.74 14.23
C VAL A 11 2.31 10.55 13.76
N ASP A 12 3.50 10.22 14.25
CA ASP A 12 4.74 10.74 13.67
C ASP A 12 5.09 9.96 12.40
N PHE A 13 4.53 10.41 11.28
CA PHE A 13 4.77 9.80 9.98
C PHE A 13 6.24 9.86 9.56
N LYS A 14 6.98 10.90 10.00
CA LYS A 14 8.38 11.07 9.62
C LYS A 14 9.23 9.99 10.29
N ASP A 15 9.06 9.78 11.59
CA ASP A 15 9.74 8.72 12.33
C ASP A 15 9.40 7.33 11.77
N LEU A 16 8.12 7.06 11.49
CA LEU A 16 7.69 5.80 10.86
C LEU A 16 8.37 5.56 9.51
N ILE A 17 8.44 6.59 8.65
CA ILE A 17 9.10 6.47 7.35
C ILE A 17 10.61 6.19 7.51
N GLU A 18 11.29 6.87 8.45
CA GLU A 18 12.71 6.61 8.71
C GLU A 18 12.94 5.18 9.23
N LYS A 19 12.08 4.70 10.13
CA LYS A 19 12.12 3.31 10.62
C LYS A 19 11.84 2.31 9.50
N ALA A 20 10.88 2.58 8.62
CA ALA A 20 10.54 1.71 7.50
C ALA A 20 11.75 1.47 6.56
N LYS A 21 12.68 2.42 6.43
CA LYS A 21 13.91 2.24 5.63
C LYS A 21 14.83 1.14 6.15
N LYS A 22 14.73 0.78 7.43
CA LYS A 22 15.51 -0.30 8.05
C LYS A 22 14.89 -1.68 7.79
N VAL A 23 13.62 -1.75 7.38
CA VAL A 23 12.96 -2.99 7.01
C VAL A 23 13.59 -3.56 5.75
N LYS A 24 13.95 -4.84 5.78
CA LYS A 24 14.61 -5.52 4.65
C LYS A 24 13.62 -6.36 3.88
N ARG A 25 13.76 -6.38 2.55
CA ARG A 25 13.05 -7.33 1.70
C ARG A 25 13.76 -8.69 1.79
N LYS A 26 13.02 -9.74 2.17
CA LYS A 26 13.51 -11.12 2.25
C LYS A 26 13.32 -11.88 0.94
N ASP A 27 12.15 -11.76 0.33
CA ASP A 27 11.80 -12.42 -0.93
C ASP A 27 10.83 -11.55 -1.75
N SER A 28 10.79 -11.76 -3.06
CA SER A 28 9.88 -11.03 -3.96
C SER A 28 9.69 -11.75 -5.29
N SER A 29 8.43 -12.01 -5.61
CA SER A 29 7.94 -12.44 -6.92
C SER A 29 7.07 -11.36 -7.59
N LEU A 30 7.30 -10.10 -7.23
CA LEU A 30 6.58 -8.97 -7.84
C LEU A 30 6.94 -8.83 -9.33
N SER A 31 5.91 -8.65 -10.16
CA SER A 31 6.03 -8.28 -11.55
C SER A 31 5.16 -7.07 -11.86
N TRP A 32 5.60 -6.25 -12.81
CA TRP A 32 4.78 -5.15 -13.32
C TRP A 32 3.70 -5.72 -14.23
N TYR A 33 2.46 -5.30 -14.02
CA TYR A 33 1.32 -5.68 -14.85
C TYR A 33 0.61 -4.43 -15.36
N ASP A 34 0.59 -4.28 -16.68
CA ASP A 34 -0.13 -3.20 -17.35
C ASP A 34 -1.57 -3.63 -17.63
N TRP A 35 -2.49 -3.17 -16.78
CA TRP A 35 -3.91 -3.32 -17.00
C TRP A 35 -4.41 -2.23 -17.96
N GLN A 36 -5.22 -2.59 -18.96
CA GLN A 36 -5.89 -1.61 -19.80
C GLN A 36 -7.39 -1.57 -19.53
N ARG A 37 -7.97 -0.37 -19.47
CA ARG A 37 -9.42 -0.20 -19.50
C ARG A 37 -9.82 0.86 -20.51
N TYR A 38 -11.03 0.74 -21.04
CA TYR A 38 -11.63 1.80 -21.84
C TYR A 38 -12.35 2.80 -20.93
N SER A 39 -12.04 4.09 -21.06
CA SER A 39 -12.74 5.19 -20.39
C SER A 39 -13.79 5.74 -21.34
N THR A 40 -15.07 5.46 -21.09
CA THR A 40 -16.18 6.01 -21.88
C THR A 40 -16.27 7.54 -21.74
N ARG A 41 -15.99 8.09 -20.55
CA ARG A 41 -15.96 9.53 -20.30
C ARG A 41 -14.92 10.28 -21.13
N GLN A 42 -13.75 9.67 -21.34
CA GLN A 42 -12.63 10.28 -22.07
C GLN A 42 -12.45 9.70 -23.48
N ASN A 43 -13.31 8.75 -23.86
CA ASN A 43 -13.27 7.98 -25.09
C ASN A 43 -11.87 7.44 -25.46
N THR A 44 -11.14 6.91 -24.46
CA THR A 44 -9.73 6.49 -24.63
C THR A 44 -9.38 5.25 -23.80
N ARG A 45 -8.37 4.49 -24.24
CA ARG A 45 -7.78 3.39 -23.45
C ARG A 45 -6.81 3.97 -22.42
N MET A 46 -7.08 3.71 -21.15
CA MET A 46 -6.21 4.06 -20.04
C MET A 46 -5.33 2.86 -19.71
N THR A 47 -4.02 3.08 -19.62
CA THR A 47 -3.08 2.12 -19.03
C THR A 47 -2.97 2.39 -17.54
N LEU A 48 -3.25 1.36 -16.75
CA LEU A 48 -3.17 1.34 -15.30
C LEU A 48 -2.14 0.27 -14.93
N GLY A 49 -0.90 0.70 -14.75
CA GLY A 49 0.19 -0.18 -14.34
C GLY A 49 0.29 -0.30 -12.82
N GLY A 50 0.72 -1.46 -12.35
CA GLY A 50 0.99 -1.72 -10.95
C GLY A 50 1.74 -3.03 -10.73
N PHE A 51 2.11 -3.31 -9.48
CA PHE A 51 2.72 -4.58 -9.12
C PHE A 51 1.67 -5.65 -8.82
N ILE A 52 1.92 -6.86 -9.30
CA ILE A 52 1.24 -8.09 -8.88
C ILE A 52 2.27 -9.08 -8.36
N GLY A 53 1.87 -10.00 -7.49
CA GLY A 53 2.74 -11.03 -6.92
C GLY A 53 2.89 -10.91 -5.42
N LYS A 54 3.96 -11.49 -4.87
CA LYS A 54 4.21 -11.55 -3.43
C LYS A 54 5.52 -10.87 -3.08
N VAL A 55 5.57 -10.30 -1.88
CA VAL A 55 6.79 -9.75 -1.29
C VAL A 55 6.80 -10.07 0.19
N THR A 56 7.96 -10.51 0.68
CA THR A 56 8.17 -10.81 2.10
C THR A 56 9.17 -9.82 2.68
N PHE A 57 8.85 -9.25 3.83
CA PHE A 57 9.70 -8.32 4.55
C PHE A 57 10.19 -8.94 5.87
N SER A 58 11.36 -8.47 6.33
CA SER A 58 11.99 -8.85 7.59
C SER A 58 12.20 -7.60 8.45
N PHE A 59 11.77 -7.72 9.71
CA PHE A 59 11.72 -6.65 10.69
C PHE A 59 12.80 -6.82 11.78
N ASN A 60 13.99 -7.29 11.42
CA ASN A 60 15.02 -7.63 12.42
C ASN A 60 15.51 -6.42 13.24
N GLU A 61 15.44 -5.21 12.67
CA GLU A 61 15.97 -3.98 13.28
C GLU A 61 14.86 -3.03 13.79
N VAL A 62 13.60 -3.41 13.64
CA VAL A 62 12.46 -2.52 13.90
C VAL A 62 11.27 -3.33 14.40
N ASP A 63 10.58 -2.81 15.41
CA ASP A 63 9.34 -3.40 15.89
C ASP A 63 8.24 -3.37 14.80
N PRO A 64 7.71 -4.53 14.35
CA PRO A 64 6.66 -4.59 13.34
C PRO A 64 5.34 -3.97 13.81
N ASP A 65 5.06 -3.95 15.12
CA ASP A 65 3.77 -3.49 15.67
C ASP A 65 3.48 -2.01 15.35
N GLN A 66 4.52 -1.23 15.11
CA GLN A 66 4.42 0.18 14.71
C GLN A 66 3.86 0.36 13.29
N PHE A 67 3.95 -0.68 12.45
CA PHE A 67 3.49 -0.67 11.06
C PHE A 67 2.18 -1.44 10.87
N LEU A 68 1.93 -2.46 11.70
CA LEU A 68 0.79 -3.36 11.56
C LEU A 68 -0.57 -2.64 11.42
N PRO A 69 -0.90 -1.57 12.17
CA PRO A 69 -2.17 -0.87 11.99
C PRO A 69 -2.36 -0.33 10.57
N PHE A 70 -1.30 0.14 9.94
CA PHE A 70 -1.33 0.69 8.57
C PHE A 70 -1.37 -0.40 7.51
N ILE A 71 -0.62 -1.49 7.72
CA ILE A 71 -0.61 -2.64 6.81
C ILE A 71 -1.96 -3.36 6.86
N LEU A 72 -2.54 -3.53 8.05
CA LEU A 72 -3.89 -4.08 8.18
C LEU A 72 -4.93 -3.16 7.55
N LEU A 73 -4.88 -1.85 7.82
CA LEU A 73 -5.81 -0.92 7.19
C LEU A 73 -5.74 -1.00 5.65
N GLY A 74 -4.54 -1.04 5.09
CA GLY A 74 -4.31 -1.15 3.65
C GLY A 74 -4.87 -2.43 3.02
N SER A 75 -4.99 -3.55 3.75
CA SER A 75 -5.64 -4.75 3.22
C SER A 75 -7.15 -4.58 3.05
N TYR A 76 -7.78 -3.71 3.84
CA TYR A 76 -9.21 -3.39 3.71
C TYR A 76 -9.48 -2.32 2.65
N ILE A 77 -8.66 -1.27 2.62
CA ILE A 77 -8.94 -0.08 1.80
C ILE A 77 -8.11 0.01 0.51
N HIS A 78 -7.23 -0.97 0.30
CA HIS A 78 -6.20 -0.99 -0.75
C HIS A 78 -5.17 0.14 -0.60
N VAL A 79 -4.10 0.11 -1.40
CA VAL A 79 -3.04 1.13 -1.35
C VAL A 79 -2.62 1.62 -2.73
N GLY A 80 -2.15 2.87 -2.80
CA GLY A 80 -1.65 3.47 -4.03
C GLY A 80 -2.73 4.17 -4.86
N LYS A 81 -2.51 4.27 -6.17
CA LYS A 81 -3.38 5.02 -7.09
C LYS A 81 -4.50 4.12 -7.64
N GLY A 82 -5.72 4.65 -7.67
CA GLY A 82 -6.85 3.96 -8.30
C GLY A 82 -7.51 2.88 -7.44
N THR A 83 -7.40 2.98 -6.12
CA THR A 83 -8.05 2.06 -5.16
C THR A 83 -9.56 1.96 -5.37
N SER A 84 -10.24 3.07 -5.70
CA SER A 84 -11.66 3.09 -6.06
C SER A 84 -12.00 2.29 -7.33
N PHE A 85 -11.00 1.92 -8.14
CA PHE A 85 -11.15 1.04 -9.30
C PHE A 85 -10.70 -0.40 -9.02
N GLY A 86 -10.49 -0.76 -7.75
CA GLY A 86 -10.08 -2.09 -7.32
C GLY A 86 -8.57 -2.35 -7.36
N LEU A 87 -7.74 -1.36 -7.71
CA LEU A 87 -6.28 -1.51 -7.74
C LEU A 87 -5.67 -1.47 -6.34
N GLY A 88 -4.47 -2.03 -6.20
CA GLY A 88 -3.70 -1.95 -4.96
C GLY A 88 -4.21 -2.82 -3.83
N LYS A 89 -5.09 -3.79 -4.13
CA LYS A 89 -5.55 -4.79 -3.18
C LYS A 89 -4.38 -5.72 -2.82
N TYR A 90 -4.24 -6.02 -1.55
CA TYR A 90 -3.35 -7.08 -1.09
C TYR A 90 -3.95 -7.76 0.15
N GLU A 91 -3.34 -8.88 0.51
CA GLU A 91 -3.63 -9.63 1.73
C GLU A 91 -2.32 -9.91 2.46
N ILE A 92 -2.41 -10.12 3.76
CA ILE A 92 -1.29 -10.54 4.59
C ILE A 92 -1.37 -12.07 4.69
N VAL A 93 -0.28 -12.74 4.36
CA VAL A 93 -0.19 -14.22 4.37
C VAL A 93 0.86 -14.65 5.39
N ASN A 94 0.59 -15.78 6.06
CA ASN A 94 1.50 -16.40 7.02
C ASN A 94 2.64 -17.15 6.34
#